data_AF-A0A660TEX5-F1
#
_entry.id   AF-A0A660TEX5-F1
#
_cell.length_a   1.000
_cell.length_b   1.000
_cell.length_c   1.000
_cell.angle_alpha   90.00
_cell.angle_beta   90.00
_cell.angle_gamma   90.00
#
_symmetry.space_group_name_H-M   'P 1'
#
loop_
_entity.id
_entity.type
_entity.pdbx_description
1 polymer ?
#
loop_
_entity_poly.entity_id
_entity_poly.type
_entity_poly.pdbx_seq_one_letter_code
_entity_poly.pdbx_strand_id
1 'polypeptide(L)'
;MNKFYEQGLRFECTQCSLCCRFEPGYVFLSEKDIKDISTGLNIKPNTFIDKYCRVVITETGMRLSLKEKSNYDCIFWKNGGCTIYSFRPLQCRSYPFWQASLKTEQTWNQLEESCPGINRGRLNSKELIEYWLEKEKEANYSYRDKRYGT
;
A
#
# COMPACT_ATOMS: atom_id res chain seq x y z
N MET A 1 19.84 -18.26 8.61
CA MET A 1 20.32 -16.94 8.15
C MET A 1 19.57 -15.89 8.93
N ASN A 2 20.28 -14.99 9.62
CA ASN A 2 19.66 -13.83 10.27
C ASN A 2 19.15 -12.87 9.20
N LYS A 3 17.98 -12.27 9.43
CA LYS A 3 17.43 -11.27 8.52
C LYS A 3 18.28 -10.00 8.64
N PHE A 4 18.51 -9.26 7.56
CA PHE A 4 19.37 -8.05 7.62
C PHE A 4 18.81 -6.97 8.56
N TYR A 5 17.49 -6.96 8.77
CA TYR A 5 16.79 -6.05 9.67
C TYR A 5 16.66 -6.57 11.10
N GLU A 6 17.50 -7.52 11.53
CA GLU A 6 17.46 -8.08 12.89
C GLU A 6 17.57 -6.98 13.97
N GLN A 7 18.34 -5.92 13.70
CA GLN A 7 18.51 -4.76 14.58
C GLN A 7 17.49 -3.64 14.33
N GLY A 8 16.46 -3.90 13.53
CA GLY A 8 15.51 -2.90 13.05
C GLY A 8 16.02 -2.07 11.87
N LEU A 9 15.14 -1.21 11.34
CA LEU A 9 15.44 -0.32 10.23
C LEU A 9 14.97 1.11 10.52
N ARG A 10 15.77 2.09 10.10
CA ARG A 10 15.39 3.50 10.21
C ARG A 10 14.46 3.89 9.09
N PHE A 11 13.29 4.39 9.45
CA PHE A 11 12.35 4.96 8.50
C PHE A 11 11.44 5.97 9.18
N GLU A 12 11.26 7.12 8.53
CA GLU A 12 10.29 8.14 8.90
C GLU A 12 9.62 8.74 7.65
N CYS A 13 8.30 8.66 7.61
CA CYS A 13 7.52 9.24 6.50
C CYS A 13 7.60 10.76 6.55
N THR A 14 8.22 11.36 5.53
CA THR A 14 8.37 12.82 5.40
C THR A 14 7.16 13.50 4.74
N GLN A 15 6.08 12.75 4.50
CA GLN A 15 4.89 13.21 3.77
C GLN A 15 5.19 13.77 2.36
N CYS A 16 6.29 13.34 1.74
CA CYS A 16 6.71 13.75 0.40
C CYS A 16 5.74 13.35 -0.73
N SER A 17 4.83 12.42 -0.46
CA SER A 17 3.78 11.96 -1.39
C SER A 17 4.27 11.20 -2.62
N LEU A 18 5.56 10.88 -2.72
CA LEU A 18 6.14 10.13 -3.84
C LEU A 18 5.56 8.71 -3.96
N CYS A 19 5.13 8.09 -2.86
CA CYS A 19 4.55 6.75 -2.89
C CYS A 19 3.12 6.69 -3.46
N CYS A 20 2.47 7.82 -3.71
CA CYS A 20 1.10 7.88 -4.22
C CYS A 20 0.91 8.88 -5.37
N ARG A 21 2.01 9.35 -5.98
CA ARG A 21 2.03 10.37 -7.01
C ARG A 21 3.11 10.12 -8.06
N PHE A 22 2.94 10.78 -9.21
CA PHE A 22 3.91 10.90 -10.30
C PHE A 22 4.19 9.63 -11.12
N GLU A 23 4.28 8.47 -10.48
CA GLU A 23 4.59 7.20 -11.16
C GLU A 23 3.38 6.24 -11.14
N PRO A 24 3.20 5.43 -12.20
CA PRO A 24 2.17 4.39 -12.21
C PRO A 24 2.48 3.33 -11.16
N GLY A 25 1.44 2.75 -10.57
CA GLY A 25 1.64 1.76 -9.51
C GLY A 25 0.35 1.07 -9.08
N TYR A 26 0.50 0.11 -8.18
CA TYR A 26 -0.63 -0.64 -7.64
C TYR A 26 -0.77 -0.38 -6.15
N VAL A 27 -1.97 -0.01 -5.74
CA VAL A 27 -2.41 -0.02 -4.34
C VAL A 27 -3.49 -1.09 -4.21
N PHE A 28 -3.06 -2.33 -4.02
CA PHE A 28 -3.94 -3.47 -3.89
C PHE A 28 -4.76 -3.38 -2.59
N LEU A 29 -6.00 -3.81 -2.69
CA LEU A 29 -6.98 -3.73 -1.61
C LEU A 29 -7.41 -5.11 -1.15
N SER A 30 -7.37 -5.33 0.16
CA SER A 30 -8.05 -6.47 0.78
C SER A 30 -9.55 -6.19 0.94
N GLU A 31 -10.35 -7.22 1.22
CA GLU A 31 -11.75 -7.05 1.60
C GLU A 31 -11.92 -6.12 2.80
N LYS A 32 -10.97 -6.17 3.75
CA LYS A 32 -10.95 -5.27 4.91
C LYS A 32 -10.73 -3.82 4.48
N ASP A 33 -9.80 -3.55 3.57
CA ASP A 33 -9.56 -2.19 3.07
C ASP A 33 -10.80 -1.65 2.36
N ILE A 34 -11.46 -2.48 1.53
CA ILE A 34 -12.71 -2.10 0.86
C ILE A 34 -13.79 -1.72 1.89
N LYS A 35 -13.96 -2.54 2.94
CA LYS A 35 -14.94 -2.27 4.00
C LYS A 35 -14.60 -1.00 4.78
N ASP A 36 -13.35 -0.85 5.21
CA ASP A 36 -12.90 0.30 6.01
C ASP A 36 -13.03 1.60 5.22
N ILE A 37 -12.57 1.63 3.96
CA ILE A 37 -12.59 2.84 3.13
C ILE A 37 -14.03 3.20 2.72
N SER A 38 -14.84 2.22 2.32
CA SER A 38 -16.25 2.49 1.97
C SER A 38 -17.05 3.02 3.17
N THR A 39 -16.79 2.50 4.37
CA THR A 39 -17.35 3.02 5.63
C THR A 39 -16.90 4.45 5.89
N GLY A 40 -15.59 4.73 5.78
CA GLY A 40 -15.04 6.08 5.97
C GLY A 40 -15.54 7.12 4.96
N LEU A 41 -15.90 6.68 3.76
CA LEU A 41 -16.50 7.51 2.71
C LEU A 41 -18.03 7.58 2.78
N ASN A 42 -18.67 6.84 3.70
CA ASN A 42 -20.12 6.71 3.82
C ASN A 42 -20.80 6.28 2.50
N ILE A 43 -20.25 5.26 1.84
CA ILE A 43 -20.80 4.67 0.61
C ILE A 43 -20.81 3.15 0.68
N LYS A 44 -21.61 2.50 -0.17
CA LYS A 44 -21.63 1.03 -0.25
C LYS A 44 -20.31 0.50 -0.85
N PRO A 45 -19.82 -0.69 -0.42
CA PRO A 45 -18.61 -1.31 -0.98
C PRO A 45 -18.60 -1.41 -2.51
N ASN A 46 -19.69 -1.85 -3.14
CA ASN A 46 -19.76 -1.95 -4.60
C ASN A 46 -19.63 -0.57 -5.27
N THR A 47 -20.27 0.46 -4.70
CA THR A 47 -20.11 1.84 -5.19
C THR A 47 -18.68 2.35 -5.04
N PHE A 48 -17.99 1.97 -3.97
CA PHE A 48 -16.57 2.28 -3.80
C PHE A 48 -15.71 1.62 -4.87
N ILE A 49 -15.90 0.31 -5.10
CA ILE A 49 -15.16 -0.46 -6.12
C ILE A 49 -15.34 0.17 -7.50
N ASP A 50 -16.58 0.45 -7.91
CA ASP A 50 -16.87 0.96 -9.25
C ASP A 50 -16.28 2.36 -9.47
N LYS A 51 -16.39 3.24 -8.46
CA LYS A 51 -15.91 4.62 -8.56
C LYS A 51 -14.38 4.72 -8.47
N TYR A 52 -13.76 4.02 -7.53
CA TYR A 52 -12.38 4.30 -7.10
C TYR A 52 -11.38 3.19 -7.41
N CYS A 53 -11.81 2.01 -7.86
CA CYS A 53 -10.92 0.86 -8.08
C CYS A 53 -10.87 0.41 -9.54
N ARG A 54 -9.75 -0.21 -9.92
CA ARG A 54 -9.57 -0.92 -11.18
C ARG A 54 -9.18 -2.37 -10.91
N VAL A 55 -9.62 -3.28 -11.77
CA VAL A 55 -9.19 -4.68 -11.74
C VAL A 55 -7.82 -4.78 -12.40
N VAL A 56 -6.91 -5.52 -11.77
CA VAL A 56 -5.56 -5.81 -12.26
C VAL A 56 -5.43 -7.32 -12.36
N ILE A 57 -5.07 -7.82 -13.54
CA ILE A 57 -4.78 -9.24 -13.77
C ILE A 57 -3.29 -9.44 -13.47
N THR A 58 -3.01 -10.33 -12.52
CA THR A 58 -1.65 -10.74 -12.15
C THR A 58 -1.45 -12.22 -12.48
N GLU A 59 -0.22 -12.71 -12.44
CA GLU A 59 0.09 -14.14 -12.55
C GLU A 59 -0.66 -14.99 -11.50
N THR A 60 -0.94 -14.38 -10.34
CA THR A 60 -1.65 -15.02 -9.22
C THR A 60 -3.17 -14.83 -9.24
N GLY A 61 -3.72 -14.26 -10.32
CA GLY A 61 -5.15 -13.98 -10.49
C GLY A 61 -5.51 -12.50 -10.42
N MET A 62 -6.81 -12.24 -10.30
CA MET A 62 -7.36 -10.87 -10.28
C MET A 62 -7.18 -10.22 -8.91
N ARG A 63 -6.84 -8.92 -8.92
CA ARG A 63 -6.77 -8.06 -7.74
C ARG A 63 -7.49 -6.75 -8.00
N LEU A 64 -7.95 -6.08 -6.94
CA LEU A 64 -8.41 -4.69 -7.03
C LEU A 64 -7.28 -3.75 -6.61
N SER A 65 -7.03 -2.74 -7.43
CA SER A 65 -6.16 -1.60 -7.09
C SER A 65 -6.97 -0.32 -7.05
N LEU A 66 -6.57 0.65 -6.22
CA LEU A 66 -7.04 2.03 -6.41
C LEU A 66 -6.68 2.53 -7.82
N LYS A 67 -7.55 3.35 -8.39
CA LYS A 67 -7.28 4.07 -9.64
C LYS A 67 -6.25 5.17 -9.41
N GLU A 68 -5.47 5.42 -10.45
CA GLU A 68 -4.73 6.66 -10.63
C GLU A 68 -5.53 7.66 -11.48
N LYS A 69 -5.20 8.94 -11.36
CA LYS A 69 -5.65 10.01 -12.25
C LYS A 69 -4.78 10.02 -13.51
N SER A 70 -5.11 10.89 -14.47
CA SER A 70 -4.33 11.04 -15.71
C SER A 70 -2.86 11.44 -15.48
N ASN A 71 -2.53 12.04 -14.34
CA ASN A 71 -1.16 12.41 -13.95
C ASN A 71 -0.51 11.42 -12.98
N TYR A 72 -1.03 10.19 -12.90
CA TYR A 72 -0.59 9.11 -12.01
C TYR A 72 -0.73 9.37 -10.50
N ASP A 73 -1.29 10.52 -10.10
CA ASP A 73 -1.70 10.72 -8.71
C ASP A 73 -2.78 9.71 -8.33
N CYS A 74 -2.70 9.15 -7.12
CA CYS A 74 -3.76 8.34 -6.54
C CYS A 74 -5.10 9.08 -6.60
N ILE A 75 -6.20 8.37 -6.85
CA ILE A 75 -7.54 8.94 -6.94
C ILE A 75 -7.95 9.77 -5.69
N PHE A 76 -7.40 9.43 -4.51
CA PHE A 76 -7.66 10.13 -3.25
C PHE A 76 -6.65 11.25 -2.92
N TRP A 77 -5.71 11.55 -3.80
CA TRP A 77 -4.84 12.70 -3.62
C TRP A 77 -5.58 14.01 -3.96
N LYS A 78 -5.63 15.00 -3.07
CA LYS A 78 -6.24 16.31 -3.33
C LYS A 78 -5.64 17.39 -2.45
N ASN A 79 -5.44 18.60 -2.99
CA ASN A 79 -5.01 19.78 -2.23
C ASN A 79 -3.77 19.55 -1.34
N GLY A 80 -2.78 18.82 -1.85
CA GLY A 80 -1.54 18.56 -1.11
C GLY A 80 -1.63 17.44 -0.06
N GLY A 81 -2.70 16.63 -0.04
CA GLY A 81 -2.84 15.53 0.92
C GLY A 81 -3.69 14.35 0.42
N CYS A 82 -3.60 13.23 1.12
CA CYS A 82 -4.50 12.10 0.92
C CYS A 82 -5.83 12.37 1.64
N THR A 83 -6.95 12.42 0.93
CA THR A 83 -8.27 12.71 1.51
C THR A 83 -8.79 11.59 2.42
N ILE A 84 -8.17 10.40 2.36
CA ILE A 84 -8.54 9.23 3.17
C ILE A 84 -7.42 8.82 4.14
N TYR A 85 -6.53 9.73 4.52
CA TYR A 85 -5.29 9.41 5.25
C TYR A 85 -5.53 8.58 6.52
N SER A 86 -6.58 8.88 7.29
CA SER A 86 -6.91 8.20 8.55
C SER A 86 -7.39 6.75 8.37
N PHE A 87 -7.91 6.40 7.19
CA PHE A 87 -8.40 5.07 6.84
C PHE A 87 -7.79 4.55 5.53
N ARG A 88 -6.55 4.97 5.25
CA ARG A 88 -5.78 4.52 4.09
C ARG A 88 -5.58 2.99 4.11
N PRO A 89 -5.50 2.33 2.95
CA PRO A 89 -5.40 0.88 2.88
C PRO A 89 -4.11 0.36 3.52
N LEU A 90 -4.09 -0.92 3.86
CA LEU A 90 -2.94 -1.58 4.49
C LEU A 90 -1.64 -1.28 3.75
N GLN A 91 -1.58 -1.46 2.43
CA GLN A 91 -0.38 -1.23 1.64
C GLN A 91 0.18 0.20 1.83
N CYS A 92 -0.70 1.22 1.89
CA CYS A 92 -0.28 2.60 2.17
C CYS A 92 0.17 2.81 3.63
N ARG A 93 -0.38 2.07 4.59
CA ARG A 93 0.02 2.15 6.02
C ARG A 93 1.34 1.45 6.31
N SER A 94 1.58 0.32 5.64
CA SER A 94 2.73 -0.53 5.88
C SER A 94 3.99 -0.12 5.12
N TYR A 95 3.88 0.79 4.14
CA TYR A 95 5.06 1.29 3.43
C TYR A 95 6.11 1.86 4.40
N PRO A 96 7.40 1.52 4.26
CA PRO A 96 8.04 0.69 3.23
C PRO A 96 8.27 -0.77 3.65
N PHE A 97 7.63 -1.25 4.71
CA PHE A 97 7.83 -2.61 5.26
C PHE A 97 7.04 -3.68 4.50
N TRP A 98 7.13 -3.65 3.17
CA TRP A 98 6.56 -4.68 2.30
C TRP A 98 7.56 -5.82 2.10
N GLN A 99 7.07 -7.03 1.81
CA GLN A 99 7.94 -8.16 1.47
C GLN A 99 8.90 -7.83 0.33
N ALA A 100 8.43 -7.09 -0.68
CA ALA A 100 9.27 -6.68 -1.81
C ALA A 100 10.44 -5.78 -1.40
N SER A 101 10.21 -4.87 -0.46
CA SER A 101 11.20 -3.93 0.06
C SER A 101 12.22 -4.58 1.00
N LEU A 102 11.84 -5.68 1.65
CA LEU A 102 12.63 -6.37 2.68
C LEU A 102 13.30 -7.66 2.18
N LYS A 103 13.42 -7.84 0.86
CA LYS A 103 14.10 -9.00 0.25
C LYS A 103 15.58 -9.05 0.64
N THR A 104 16.26 -7.92 0.52
CA THR A 104 17.69 -7.78 0.85
C THR A 104 17.96 -6.36 1.35
N GLU A 105 19.08 -6.17 2.04
CA GLU A 105 19.55 -4.83 2.44
C GLU A 105 19.77 -3.90 1.23
N GLN A 106 20.24 -4.46 0.11
CA GLN A 106 20.38 -3.72 -1.14
C GLN A 106 19.04 -3.20 -1.66
N THR A 107 18.00 -4.05 -1.69
CA THR A 107 16.66 -3.62 -2.12
C THR A 107 16.09 -2.54 -1.20
N TRP A 108 16.34 -2.65 0.11
CA TRP A 108 15.95 -1.62 1.06
C TRP A 108 16.65 -0.28 0.77
N ASN A 109 17.97 -0.29 0.60
CA ASN A 109 18.75 0.94 0.35
C ASN A 109 18.41 1.59 -1.00
N GLN A 110 18.05 0.81 -2.03
CA GLN A 110 17.58 1.34 -3.32
C GLN A 110 16.30 2.17 -3.20
N LEU A 111 15.47 1.96 -2.17
CA LEU A 111 14.27 2.77 -1.97
C LEU A 111 14.58 4.24 -1.66
N GLU A 112 15.81 4.58 -1.23
CA GLU A 112 16.22 5.98 -1.02
C GLU A 112 16.08 6.83 -2.30
N GLU A 113 16.21 6.22 -3.47
CA GLU A 113 16.07 6.91 -4.77
C GLU A 113 14.66 7.47 -4.99
N SER A 114 13.64 6.86 -4.36
CA SER A 114 12.23 7.23 -4.52
C SER A 114 11.55 7.63 -3.21
N CYS A 115 12.23 7.52 -2.07
CA CYS A 115 11.70 7.88 -0.78
C CYS A 115 12.76 8.50 0.15
N PRO A 116 12.66 9.81 0.45
CA PRO A 116 13.61 10.50 1.34
C PRO A 116 13.49 10.08 2.82
N GLY A 117 12.53 9.22 3.16
CA GLY A 117 12.33 8.70 4.51
C GLY A 117 13.13 7.44 4.83
N ILE A 118 13.66 6.75 3.82
CA ILE A 118 14.45 5.52 3.99
C ILE A 118 15.76 5.86 4.69
N ASN A 119 16.15 5.02 5.66
CA ASN A 119 17.34 5.20 6.50
C ASN A 119 17.39 6.51 7.29
N ARG A 120 16.24 7.17 7.47
CA ARG A 120 16.09 8.41 8.26
C ARG A 120 15.17 8.22 9.45
N GLY A 121 15.30 9.11 10.43
CA GLY A 121 14.38 9.23 11.54
C GLY A 121 14.41 8.05 12.51
N ARG A 122 13.23 7.68 13.02
CA ARG A 122 13.07 6.67 14.07
C ARG A 122 13.55 5.27 13.63
N LEU A 123 14.09 4.53 14.61
CA LEU A 123 14.39 3.11 14.46
C LEU A 123 13.11 2.30 14.66
N ASN A 124 12.70 1.53 13.66
CA ASN A 124 11.55 0.64 13.71
C ASN A 124 12.07 -0.76 14.05
N SER A 125 11.55 -1.35 15.13
CA SER A 125 12.07 -2.64 15.63
C SER A 125 11.72 -3.79 14.69
N LYS A 126 12.43 -4.91 14.85
CA LYS A 126 12.14 -6.14 14.13
C LYS A 126 10.68 -6.58 14.31
N GLU A 127 10.15 -6.49 15.53
CA GLU A 127 8.77 -6.90 15.86
C GLU A 127 7.75 -6.05 15.09
N LEU A 128 7.99 -4.74 14.97
CA LEU A 128 7.13 -3.86 14.18
C LEU A 128 7.20 -4.20 12.69
N ILE A 129 8.39 -4.48 12.17
CA ILE A 129 8.59 -4.86 10.77
C ILE A 129 7.86 -6.18 10.49
N GLU A 130 8.04 -7.17 11.36
CA GLU A 130 7.39 -8.49 11.25
C GLU A 130 5.88 -8.40 11.41
N TYR A 131 5.37 -7.50 12.25
CA TYR A 131 3.94 -7.19 12.33
C TYR A 131 3.38 -6.75 10.98
N TRP A 132 4.05 -5.84 10.27
CA TRP A 132 3.58 -5.39 8.95
C TRP A 132 3.66 -6.48 7.89
N LEU A 133 4.72 -7.30 7.92
CA LEU A 133 4.86 -8.46 7.03
C LEU A 133 3.76 -9.49 7.25
N GLU A 134 3.38 -9.76 8.50
CA GLU A 134 2.29 -10.68 8.79
C GLU A 134 0.95 -10.08 8.35
N LYS A 135 0.71 -8.79 8.57
CA LYS A 135 -0.50 -8.11 8.06
C LYS A 135 -0.59 -8.17 6.54
N GLU A 136 0.53 -7.97 5.84
CA GLU A 136 0.57 -8.08 4.37
C GLU A 136 0.25 -9.51 3.91
N LYS A 137 0.77 -10.53 4.60
CA LYS A 137 0.50 -11.94 4.31
C LYS A 137 -0.95 -12.34 4.57
N GLU A 138 -1.55 -11.81 5.65
CA GLU A 138 -2.96 -11.99 5.98
C GLU A 138 -3.90 -11.25 5.01
N ALA A 139 -3.41 -10.17 4.39
CA ALA A 139 -4.18 -9.38 3.44
C ALA A 139 -4.40 -10.18 2.15
N ASN A 140 -5.51 -10.91 2.12
CA ASN A 140 -5.99 -11.57 0.91
C ASN A 140 -6.37 -10.51 -0.14
N TYR A 141 -5.43 -10.22 -1.05
CA TYR A 141 -5.63 -9.29 -2.16
C TYR A 141 -6.33 -9.93 -3.38
N SER A 142 -6.72 -11.20 -3.27
CA SER A 142 -7.45 -11.89 -4.32
C SER A 142 -8.83 -11.29 -4.46
N TYR A 143 -9.20 -10.92 -5.68
CA TYR A 143 -10.52 -10.40 -5.99
C TYR A 143 -11.31 -11.39 -6.84
N ARG A 144 -12.57 -11.63 -6.45
CA ARG A 144 -13.56 -12.38 -7.23
C ARG A 144 -14.78 -11.50 -7.41
N ASP A 145 -14.99 -11.01 -8.63
CA ASP A 145 -16.22 -10.28 -8.93
C ASP A 145 -17.35 -11.27 -9.22
N LYS A 146 -18.44 -11.18 -8.46
CA LYS A 146 -19.65 -11.98 -8.75
C LYS A 146 -20.29 -11.60 -10.09
N ARG A 147 -19.95 -10.43 -10.66
CA ARG A 147 -20.40 -9.99 -11.99
C ARG A 147 -19.62 -10.62 -13.14
N TYR A 148 -18.43 -11.16 -12.88
CA TYR A 148 -17.60 -11.84 -13.89
C TYR A 148 -17.69 -13.37 -13.80
N GLY A 149 -18.69 -13.90 -13.08
CA GLY A 149 -19.16 -15.29 -13.13
C GLY A 149 -18.08 -16.37 -13.28
N THR A 150 -17.71 -17.00 -12.17
CA THR A 150 -17.41 -18.43 -12.20
C THR A 150 -18.57 -19.17 -11.56
#